data_AF-A0A1Y2CQ80-F1
#
_entry.id   AF-A0A1Y2CQ80-F1
#
_cell.length_a   1.000
_cell.length_b   1.000
_cell.length_c   1.000
_cell.angle_alpha   90.00
_cell.angle_beta   90.00
_cell.angle_gamma   90.00
#
_symmetry.space_group_name_H-M   'P 1'
#
loop_
_entity.id
_entity.type
_entity.pdbx_description
1 polymer ?
#
loop_
_entity_poly.entity_id
_entity_poly.type
_entity_poly.pdbx_seq_one_letter_code
_entity_poly.pdbx_strand_id
1 'polypeptide(L)'
;MENRRKLLETYLQNLLKHVDICKSIEFRKFICHTDIIRLLYNDTVSTHDSKAENKKKKQFVKNLFHKFEENIKRHTKPQSRFNSVSLNAEEVAALKSRPENNTDTVDLLFDLITEIFELKEKGNFIRRKALNLVLQHILGGAIERRVTDSLKSVFCEEFMVSRIEYLKTSLFDTVWPIRTPEQKAKCRQTSSSKMIHLSLALLGKVVGKKNARRGALKFLWVFQNSILNRQLIYMLLDDIIEALFGE
;
A
#
# COMPACT_ATOMS: atom_id res chain seq x y z
N MET A 1 15.61 -18.95 -27.18
CA MET A 1 15.25 -18.20 -25.94
C MET A 1 16.50 -17.64 -25.28
N GLU A 2 17.54 -18.45 -25.08
CA GLU A 2 18.78 -18.08 -24.40
C GLU A 2 19.54 -16.88 -25.01
N ASN A 3 19.65 -16.82 -26.34
CA ASN A 3 20.32 -15.69 -27.01
C ASN A 3 19.57 -14.36 -26.83
N ARG A 4 18.23 -14.39 -26.79
CA ARG A 4 17.41 -13.19 -26.51
C ARG A 4 17.62 -12.71 -25.09
N ARG A 5 17.76 -13.62 -24.12
CA ARG A 5 18.04 -13.28 -22.71
C ARG A 5 19.37 -12.55 -22.55
N LYS A 6 20.45 -13.10 -23.11
CA LYS A 6 21.80 -12.49 -23.06
C LYS A 6 21.85 -11.11 -23.73
N LEU A 7 21.15 -10.94 -24.85
CA LEU A 7 21.05 -9.64 -25.53
C LEU A 7 20.29 -8.61 -24.69
N LEU A 8 19.18 -9.02 -24.06
CA LEU A 8 18.38 -8.15 -23.21
C LEU A 8 19.15 -7.74 -21.94
N GLU A 9 19.87 -8.67 -21.34
CA GLU A 9 20.73 -8.42 -20.18
C GLU A 9 21.82 -7.39 -20.52
N THR A 10 22.52 -7.60 -21.64
CA THR A 10 23.55 -6.67 -22.11
C THR A 10 22.97 -5.29 -22.41
N TYR A 11 21.78 -5.24 -23.02
CA TYR A 11 21.06 -3.99 -23.28
C TYR A 11 20.71 -3.24 -21.98
N LEU A 12 20.13 -3.93 -20.99
CA LEU A 12 19.76 -3.33 -19.70
C LEU A 12 20.98 -2.87 -18.91
N GLN A 13 22.07 -3.66 -18.90
CA GLN A 13 23.33 -3.27 -18.26
C GLN A 13 23.93 -2.02 -18.90
N ASN A 14 23.86 -1.89 -20.22
CA ASN A 14 24.32 -0.67 -20.90
C ASN A 14 23.39 0.51 -20.64
N LEU A 15 22.07 0.29 -20.52
CA LEU A 15 21.13 1.35 -20.20
C LEU A 15 21.34 1.91 -18.79
N LEU A 16 21.67 1.06 -17.82
CA LEU A 16 21.93 1.44 -16.43
C LEU A 16 23.21 2.27 -16.24
N LYS A 17 24.16 2.21 -17.19
CA LYS A 17 25.37 3.05 -17.19
C LYS A 17 25.07 4.52 -17.49
N HIS A 18 23.95 4.82 -18.15
CA HIS A 18 23.55 6.18 -18.48
C HIS A 18 22.65 6.77 -17.38
N VAL A 19 23.23 7.61 -16.54
CA VAL A 19 22.54 8.24 -15.38
C VAL A 19 21.30 9.04 -15.81
N ASP A 20 21.29 9.64 -16.98
CA ASP A 20 20.16 10.43 -17.48
C ASP A 20 18.95 9.54 -17.85
N ILE A 21 19.20 8.32 -18.32
CA ILE A 21 18.15 7.33 -18.59
C ILE A 21 17.59 6.78 -17.27
N CYS A 22 18.45 6.55 -16.27
CA CYS A 22 18.02 6.15 -14.92
C CYS A 22 17.11 7.19 -14.23
N LYS A 23 17.25 8.47 -14.58
CA LYS A 23 16.38 9.54 -14.10
C LYS A 23 15.06 9.64 -14.88
N SER A 24 14.96 9.03 -16.05
CA SER A 24 13.73 9.03 -16.85
C SER A 24 12.57 8.40 -16.07
N ILE A 25 11.40 9.03 -16.18
CA ILE A 25 10.16 8.55 -15.56
C ILE A 25 9.71 7.25 -16.22
N GLU A 26 9.86 7.12 -17.53
CA GLU A 26 9.43 5.95 -18.28
C GLU A 26 10.29 4.72 -17.96
N PHE A 27 11.59 4.91 -17.80
CA PHE A 27 12.47 3.83 -17.38
C PHE A 27 12.21 3.39 -15.94
N ARG A 28 11.94 4.33 -15.03
CA ARG A 28 11.53 4.00 -13.65
C ARG A 28 10.19 3.27 -13.61
N LYS A 29 9.21 3.67 -14.42
CA LYS A 29 7.93 2.94 -14.54
C LYS A 29 8.14 1.53 -15.09
N PHE A 30 9.04 1.37 -16.05
CA PHE A 30 9.39 0.07 -16.62
C PHE A 30 10.05 -0.85 -15.58
N ILE A 31 11.10 -0.41 -14.89
CA ILE A 31 11.77 -1.24 -13.86
C ILE A 31 10.88 -1.50 -12.64
N CYS A 32 10.10 -0.50 -12.22
CA CYS A 32 9.19 -0.64 -11.08
C CYS A 32 7.86 -1.30 -11.46
N HIS A 33 7.75 -1.89 -12.66
CA HIS A 33 6.57 -2.66 -13.02
C HIS A 33 6.41 -3.82 -12.03
N THR A 34 5.18 -4.04 -11.57
CA THR A 34 4.88 -5.05 -10.55
C THR A 34 5.46 -6.40 -10.93
N ASP A 35 5.30 -6.83 -12.18
CA ASP A 35 5.78 -8.13 -12.65
C ASP A 35 7.31 -8.26 -12.70
N ILE A 36 8.03 -7.17 -12.96
CA ILE A 36 9.50 -7.18 -12.92
C ILE A 36 9.98 -7.25 -11.48
N ILE A 37 9.34 -6.51 -10.56
CA ILE A 37 9.62 -6.64 -9.12
C ILE A 37 9.33 -8.06 -8.64
N ARG A 38 8.26 -8.70 -9.14
CA ARG A 38 7.96 -10.10 -8.81
C ARG A 38 9.06 -11.05 -9.26
N LEU A 39 9.53 -10.90 -10.50
CA LEU A 39 10.59 -11.75 -11.07
C LEU A 39 11.93 -11.57 -10.35
N LEU A 40 12.35 -10.31 -10.13
CA LEU A 40 13.60 -10.00 -9.45
C LEU A 40 13.65 -10.50 -7.99
N TYR A 41 12.49 -10.57 -7.33
CA TYR A 41 12.41 -11.01 -5.94
C TYR A 41 12.29 -12.54 -5.80
N ASN A 42 11.72 -13.22 -6.79
CA ASN A 42 11.61 -14.68 -6.79
C ASN A 42 12.96 -15.37 -7.09
N ASP A 43 13.83 -14.78 -7.91
CA ASP A 43 15.13 -15.37 -8.26
C ASP A 43 16.09 -15.47 -7.07
N THR A 44 15.99 -14.58 -6.06
CA THR A 44 16.88 -14.60 -4.88
C THR A 44 16.54 -15.68 -3.86
N VAL A 45 15.39 -16.36 -3.99
CA VAL A 45 14.90 -17.36 -3.01
C VAL A 45 15.01 -18.79 -3.55
N SER A 46 15.42 -18.96 -4.81
CA SER A 46 15.45 -20.27 -5.48
C SER A 46 16.63 -21.18 -5.08
N THR A 47 17.52 -20.73 -4.18
CA THR A 47 18.68 -21.53 -3.76
C THR A 47 18.38 -22.30 -2.49
N HIS A 48 18.18 -23.61 -2.67
CA HIS A 48 18.11 -24.69 -1.67
C HIS A 48 16.89 -24.69 -0.73
N ASP A 49 15.91 -25.58 -0.97
CA ASP A 49 15.35 -26.46 0.09
C ASP A 49 14.29 -27.45 -0.41
N SER A 50 14.12 -28.52 0.38
CA SER A 50 13.37 -29.75 0.11
C SER A 50 11.85 -29.55 -0.16
N LYS A 51 11.29 -30.35 -1.10
CA LYS A 51 9.87 -30.26 -1.55
C LYS A 51 8.83 -30.39 -0.43
N ALA A 52 9.17 -31.01 0.71
CA ALA A 52 8.26 -31.24 1.83
C ALA A 52 8.11 -30.01 2.76
N GLU A 53 9.19 -29.27 3.01
CA GLU A 53 9.15 -28.02 3.76
C GLU A 53 8.40 -26.93 2.99
N ASN A 54 8.60 -26.85 1.67
CA ASN A 54 7.87 -25.92 0.82
C ASN A 54 6.35 -26.15 0.88
N LYS A 55 5.88 -27.41 1.00
CA LYS A 55 4.43 -27.69 1.13
C LYS A 55 3.86 -27.19 2.46
N LYS A 56 4.60 -27.33 3.56
CA LYS A 56 4.20 -26.82 4.89
C LYS A 56 4.26 -25.29 4.96
N LYS A 57 5.32 -24.66 4.42
CA LYS A 57 5.45 -23.20 4.30
C LYS A 57 4.33 -22.59 3.45
N LYS A 58 3.97 -23.27 2.34
CA LYS A 58 2.87 -22.91 1.45
C LYS A 58 1.52 -22.97 2.20
N GLN A 59 1.20 -24.10 2.82
CA GLN A 59 -0.03 -24.24 3.62
C GLN A 59 -0.10 -23.23 4.79
N PHE A 60 1.01 -22.96 5.46
CA PHE A 60 1.16 -21.97 6.52
C PHE A 60 0.78 -20.56 6.03
N VAL A 61 1.34 -20.13 4.89
CA VAL A 61 1.04 -18.81 4.34
C VAL A 61 -0.39 -18.71 3.84
N LYS A 62 -0.95 -19.79 3.27
CA LYS A 62 -2.37 -19.84 2.93
C LYS A 62 -3.28 -19.63 4.14
N ASN A 63 -2.98 -20.28 5.27
CA ASN A 63 -3.76 -20.13 6.48
C ASN A 63 -3.63 -18.71 7.06
N LEU A 64 -2.41 -18.15 7.06
CA LEU A 64 -2.17 -16.78 7.50
C LEU A 64 -2.83 -15.74 6.58
N PHE A 65 -2.82 -15.97 5.27
CA PHE A 65 -3.54 -15.15 4.29
C PHE A 65 -5.04 -15.19 4.53
N HIS A 66 -5.62 -16.38 4.72
CA HIS A 66 -7.06 -16.52 4.97
C HIS A 66 -7.48 -15.84 6.27
N LYS A 67 -6.73 -16.03 7.35
CA LYS A 67 -7.03 -15.35 8.63
C LYS A 67 -6.82 -13.83 8.53
N PHE A 68 -5.81 -13.34 7.79
CA PHE A 68 -5.63 -11.89 7.58
C PHE A 68 -6.76 -11.29 6.72
N GLU A 69 -7.19 -11.99 5.67
CA GLU A 69 -8.34 -11.58 4.86
C GLU A 69 -9.64 -11.58 5.67
N GLU A 70 -9.80 -12.55 6.56
CA GLU A 70 -10.93 -12.63 7.48
C GLU A 70 -10.88 -11.52 8.55
N ASN A 71 -9.69 -11.21 9.08
CA ASN A 71 -9.50 -10.20 10.12
C ASN A 71 -9.68 -8.78 9.56
N ILE A 72 -9.23 -8.54 8.32
CA ILE A 72 -9.63 -7.36 7.54
C ILE A 72 -11.16 -7.32 7.50
N LYS A 73 -11.84 -8.35 6.99
CA LYS A 73 -13.32 -8.36 6.90
C LYS A 73 -14.03 -8.11 8.25
N ARG A 74 -13.47 -8.61 9.37
CA ARG A 74 -14.01 -8.43 10.73
C ARG A 74 -13.86 -6.99 11.25
N HIS A 75 -12.70 -6.36 11.06
CA HIS A 75 -12.44 -4.97 11.47
C HIS A 75 -12.88 -3.92 10.44
N THR A 76 -13.18 -4.33 9.21
CA THR A 76 -13.73 -3.50 8.13
C THR A 76 -15.25 -3.62 8.02
N LYS A 77 -16.00 -3.66 9.13
CA LYS A 77 -17.43 -3.29 9.10
C LYS A 77 -17.57 -1.78 9.40
N PRO A 78 -17.42 -0.87 8.41
CA PRO A 78 -17.91 0.48 8.56
C PRO A 78 -19.43 0.48 8.33
N GLN A 79 -20.18 1.14 9.21
CA GLN A 79 -21.48 1.68 8.84
C GLN A 79 -21.28 2.57 7.61
N SER A 80 -21.83 2.16 6.45
CA SER A 80 -21.84 2.95 5.23
C SER A 80 -22.29 4.39 5.50
N ARG A 81 -21.32 5.32 5.62
CA ARG A 81 -21.56 6.77 5.64
C ARG A 81 -21.20 7.42 4.31
N PHE A 82 -20.79 6.64 3.32
CA PHE A 82 -20.46 7.13 1.98
C PHE A 82 -21.65 7.80 1.29
N ASN A 83 -22.85 7.37 1.66
CA ASN A 83 -24.11 7.92 1.16
C ASN A 83 -24.68 9.06 2.01
N SER A 84 -24.06 9.45 3.13
CA SER A 84 -24.66 10.42 4.07
C SER A 84 -24.37 11.89 3.74
N VAL A 85 -23.91 12.21 2.54
CA VAL A 85 -23.93 13.60 2.06
C VAL A 85 -25.33 13.82 1.48
N SER A 86 -26.16 14.59 2.18
CA SER A 86 -27.53 14.93 1.80
C SER A 86 -27.63 15.38 0.34
N LEU A 87 -28.13 14.49 -0.51
CA LEU A 87 -28.58 14.75 -1.88
C LEU A 87 -30.10 14.81 -1.86
N ASN A 88 -30.66 15.61 -2.77
CA ASN A 88 -32.11 15.77 -2.91
C ASN A 88 -32.76 14.42 -3.26
N ALA A 89 -34.03 14.25 -2.86
CA ALA A 89 -34.74 12.97 -2.89
C ALA A 89 -34.77 12.25 -4.26
N GLU A 90 -34.62 12.98 -5.37
CA GLU A 90 -34.56 12.42 -6.73
C GLU A 90 -33.22 11.73 -7.07
N GLU A 91 -32.09 12.19 -6.55
CA GLU A 91 -30.78 11.54 -6.79
C GLU A 91 -30.60 10.25 -5.98
N VAL A 92 -31.29 10.14 -4.83
CA VAL A 92 -31.29 8.94 -3.97
C VAL A 92 -32.02 7.78 -4.64
N ALA A 93 -33.03 8.06 -5.48
CA ALA A 93 -33.76 7.03 -6.22
C ALA A 93 -32.90 6.42 -7.34
N ALA A 94 -32.06 7.22 -8.00
CA ALA A 94 -31.14 6.75 -9.05
C ALA A 94 -29.94 5.97 -8.51
N LEU A 95 -29.56 6.17 -7.24
CA LEU A 95 -28.46 5.44 -6.57
C LEU A 95 -28.90 4.12 -5.93
N LYS A 96 -30.20 3.93 -5.65
CA LYS A 96 -30.76 2.71 -5.05
C LYS A 96 -30.81 1.50 -5.99
N SER A 97 -30.55 1.66 -7.29
CA SER A 97 -30.57 0.56 -8.26
C SER A 97 -29.21 -0.13 -8.45
N ARG A 98 -28.18 0.21 -7.65
CA ARG A 98 -26.85 -0.39 -7.75
C ARG A 98 -26.69 -1.45 -6.66
N PRO A 99 -26.31 -2.70 -6.99
CA PRO A 99 -26.28 -3.79 -6.02
C PRO A 99 -25.25 -3.51 -4.92
N GLU A 100 -25.68 -3.64 -3.66
CA GLU A 100 -24.92 -3.45 -2.41
C GLU A 100 -23.88 -4.55 -2.17
N ASN A 101 -22.99 -4.80 -3.13
CA ASN A 101 -21.94 -5.80 -2.95
C ASN A 101 -20.56 -5.12 -3.04
N ASN A 102 -19.88 -5.03 -1.88
CA ASN A 102 -18.43 -4.81 -1.68
C ASN A 102 -17.82 -3.39 -1.74
N THR A 103 -18.48 -2.35 -1.21
CA THR A 103 -17.87 -0.99 -1.15
C THR A 103 -16.88 -0.76 0.01
N ASP A 104 -16.80 -1.67 0.98
CA ASP A 104 -16.15 -1.46 2.29
C ASP A 104 -14.68 -1.01 2.23
N THR A 105 -13.88 -1.55 1.31
CA THR A 105 -12.44 -1.24 1.24
C THR A 105 -12.15 0.14 0.64
N VAL A 106 -12.93 0.54 -0.34
CA VAL A 106 -12.83 1.86 -0.97
C VAL A 106 -13.34 2.93 -0.01
N ASP A 107 -14.39 2.60 0.76
CA ASP A 107 -14.96 3.47 1.78
C ASP A 107 -13.92 3.79 2.87
N LEU A 108 -13.19 2.78 3.36
CA LEU A 108 -12.10 2.96 4.33
C LEU A 108 -10.95 3.81 3.76
N LEU A 109 -10.58 3.57 2.50
CA LEU A 109 -9.53 4.35 1.85
C LEU A 109 -9.93 5.83 1.76
N PHE A 110 -11.17 6.12 1.39
CA PHE A 110 -11.66 7.49 1.34
C PHE A 110 -11.81 8.12 2.71
N ASP A 111 -12.27 7.38 3.72
CA ASP A 111 -12.33 7.88 5.09
C ASP A 111 -10.94 8.23 5.61
N LEU A 112 -9.95 7.39 5.33
CA LEU A 112 -8.54 7.64 5.61
C LEU A 112 -8.03 8.89 4.88
N ILE A 113 -8.26 9.02 3.58
CA ILE A 113 -7.85 10.20 2.79
C ILE A 113 -8.53 11.46 3.32
N THR A 114 -9.83 11.41 3.58
CA THR A 114 -10.60 12.55 4.09
C THR A 114 -10.09 12.97 5.48
N GLU A 115 -9.71 12.02 6.32
CA GLU A 115 -9.15 12.27 7.65
C GLU A 115 -7.73 12.82 7.58
N ILE A 116 -6.86 12.26 6.72
CA ILE A 116 -5.48 12.73 6.53
C ILE A 116 -5.46 14.16 6.01
N PHE A 117 -6.29 14.48 5.00
CA PHE A 117 -6.32 15.81 4.40
C PHE A 117 -7.29 16.78 5.06
N GLU A 118 -7.90 16.37 6.18
CA GLU A 118 -8.74 17.20 7.05
C GLU A 118 -9.90 17.86 6.29
N LEU A 119 -10.47 17.10 5.36
CA LEU A 119 -11.58 17.54 4.51
C LEU A 119 -12.92 17.52 5.23
N LYS A 120 -12.95 17.08 6.50
CA LYS A 120 -14.11 17.12 7.40
C LYS A 120 -14.30 18.49 8.08
N GLU A 121 -13.31 19.39 8.01
CA GLU A 121 -13.40 20.74 8.58
C GLU A 121 -14.41 21.64 7.85
N LYS A 122 -14.97 22.61 8.59
CA LYS A 122 -15.90 23.61 8.04
C LYS A 122 -15.26 24.34 6.85
N GLY A 123 -15.96 24.41 5.73
CA GLY A 123 -15.50 25.07 4.50
C GLY A 123 -14.82 24.15 3.46
N ASN A 124 -14.53 22.89 3.80
CA ASN A 124 -13.97 21.92 2.83
C ASN A 124 -15.05 21.04 2.15
N PHE A 125 -16.34 21.29 2.39
CA PHE A 125 -17.45 20.47 1.88
C PHE A 125 -17.41 20.27 0.35
N ILE A 126 -17.14 21.33 -0.41
CA ILE A 126 -17.05 21.26 -1.88
C ILE A 126 -15.86 20.39 -2.30
N ARG A 127 -14.70 20.52 -1.63
CA ARG A 127 -13.51 19.72 -1.91
C ARG A 127 -13.72 18.26 -1.56
N ARG A 128 -14.42 17.98 -0.45
CA ARG A 128 -14.84 16.64 -0.05
C ARG A 128 -15.79 16.03 -1.07
N LYS A 129 -16.79 16.79 -1.53
CA LYS A 129 -17.75 16.35 -2.56
C LYS A 129 -17.05 16.14 -3.91
N ALA A 130 -16.13 17.01 -4.31
CA ALA A 130 -15.33 16.86 -5.52
C ALA A 130 -14.40 15.65 -5.45
N LEU A 131 -13.72 15.41 -4.31
CA LEU A 131 -12.93 14.20 -4.10
C LEU A 131 -13.81 12.95 -4.21
N ASN A 132 -14.98 12.96 -3.59
CA ASN A 132 -15.93 11.86 -3.68
C ASN A 132 -16.35 11.60 -5.14
N LEU A 133 -16.74 12.64 -5.87
CA LEU A 133 -17.13 12.54 -7.28
C LEU A 133 -15.97 12.09 -8.16
N VAL A 134 -14.74 12.56 -7.93
CA VAL A 134 -13.55 12.12 -8.66
C VAL A 134 -13.26 10.64 -8.38
N LEU A 135 -13.38 10.22 -7.12
CA LEU A 135 -13.18 8.82 -6.70
C LEU A 135 -14.33 7.90 -7.13
N GLN A 136 -15.52 8.43 -7.42
CA GLN A 136 -16.63 7.67 -7.97
C GLN A 136 -16.61 7.64 -9.50
N HIS A 137 -16.22 8.74 -10.14
CA HIS A 137 -16.33 8.95 -11.60
C HIS A 137 -15.13 8.42 -12.38
N ILE A 138 -13.90 8.66 -11.91
CA ILE A 138 -12.69 8.08 -12.53
C ILE A 138 -12.59 6.58 -12.17
N LEU A 139 -13.28 6.17 -11.11
CA LEU A 139 -12.83 5.10 -10.22
C LEU A 139 -14.02 4.28 -9.68
N GLY A 140 -15.07 4.10 -10.50
CA GLY A 140 -16.04 3.01 -10.30
C GLY A 140 -15.35 1.63 -10.18
N GLY A 141 -16.08 0.51 -10.10
CA GLY A 141 -15.58 -0.82 -9.67
C GLY A 141 -14.19 -1.31 -10.14
N ALA A 142 -13.59 -0.70 -11.16
CA ALA A 142 -12.16 -0.73 -11.46
C ALA A 142 -11.21 -0.36 -10.30
N ILE A 143 -11.51 0.61 -9.42
CA ILE A 143 -10.59 0.91 -8.30
C ILE A 143 -10.64 -0.18 -7.24
N GLU A 144 -11.82 -0.70 -6.94
CA GLU A 144 -12.00 -1.81 -6.02
C GLU A 144 -11.21 -3.01 -6.56
N ARG A 145 -11.44 -3.37 -7.83
CA ARG A 145 -10.65 -4.40 -8.51
C ARG A 145 -9.16 -4.10 -8.45
N ARG A 146 -8.71 -2.87 -8.70
CA ARG A 146 -7.28 -2.52 -8.68
C ARG A 146 -6.69 -2.58 -7.27
N VAL A 147 -7.39 -2.10 -6.26
CA VAL A 147 -6.98 -2.14 -4.85
C VAL A 147 -6.94 -3.59 -4.39
N THR A 148 -8.00 -4.36 -4.63
CA THR A 148 -8.07 -5.79 -4.34
C THR A 148 -7.00 -6.58 -5.09
N ASP A 149 -6.76 -6.34 -6.37
CA ASP A 149 -5.70 -7.01 -7.15
C ASP A 149 -4.31 -6.61 -6.66
N SER A 150 -4.11 -5.36 -6.22
CA SER A 150 -2.86 -4.90 -5.63
C SER A 150 -2.62 -5.51 -4.25
N LEU A 151 -3.67 -5.62 -3.42
CA LEU A 151 -3.61 -6.29 -2.12
C LEU A 151 -3.33 -7.78 -2.33
N LYS A 152 -4.09 -8.47 -3.20
CA LYS A 152 -3.84 -9.87 -3.57
C LYS A 152 -2.44 -10.08 -4.12
N SER A 153 -1.91 -9.12 -4.88
CA SER A 153 -0.53 -9.16 -5.38
C SER A 153 0.50 -9.09 -4.24
N VAL A 154 0.32 -8.17 -3.30
CA VAL A 154 1.25 -7.95 -2.19
C VAL A 154 1.18 -9.10 -1.19
N PHE A 155 -0.02 -9.62 -0.96
CA PHE A 155 -0.30 -10.72 -0.03
C PHE A 155 -0.33 -12.08 -0.72
N CYS A 156 0.23 -12.21 -1.93
CA CYS A 156 0.29 -13.50 -2.59
C CYS A 156 1.22 -14.45 -1.83
N GLU A 157 0.88 -15.74 -1.85
CA GLU A 157 1.53 -16.79 -1.06
C GLU A 157 3.06 -16.81 -1.23
N GLU A 158 3.55 -16.67 -2.46
CA GLU A 158 4.99 -16.64 -2.75
C GLU A 158 5.68 -15.42 -2.15
N PHE A 159 5.03 -14.25 -2.18
CA PHE A 159 5.55 -13.02 -1.60
C PHE A 159 5.60 -13.10 -0.08
N MET A 160 4.54 -13.63 0.53
CA MET A 160 4.45 -13.72 1.99
C MET A 160 5.52 -14.65 2.57
N VAL A 161 5.77 -15.82 1.96
CA VAL A 161 6.87 -16.71 2.40
C VAL A 161 8.20 -15.97 2.37
N SER A 162 8.52 -15.33 1.24
CA SER A 162 9.80 -14.62 1.08
C SER A 162 9.93 -13.41 2.02
N ARG A 163 8.84 -12.68 2.26
CA ARG A 163 8.82 -11.54 3.20
C ARG A 163 8.99 -11.99 4.65
N ILE A 164 8.41 -13.12 5.03
CA ILE A 164 8.58 -13.70 6.38
C ILE A 164 10.02 -14.18 6.56
N GLU A 165 10.62 -14.85 5.56
CA GLU A 165 12.02 -15.26 5.65
C GLU A 165 12.94 -14.03 5.73
N TYR A 166 12.70 -13.01 4.90
CA TYR A 166 13.43 -11.74 4.99
C TYR A 166 13.26 -11.08 6.36
N LEU A 167 12.05 -11.05 6.91
CA LEU A 167 11.79 -10.50 8.23
C LEU A 167 12.53 -11.28 9.32
N LYS A 168 12.52 -12.61 9.27
CA LYS A 168 13.25 -13.49 10.19
C LYS A 168 14.74 -13.20 10.13
N THR A 169 15.35 -13.24 8.94
CA THR A 169 16.77 -12.93 8.78
C THR A 169 17.07 -11.52 9.28
N SER A 170 16.22 -10.55 8.94
CA SER A 170 16.41 -9.16 9.35
C SER A 170 16.27 -8.96 10.87
N LEU A 171 15.35 -9.65 11.53
CA LEU A 171 15.13 -9.50 12.98
C LEU A 171 16.16 -10.27 13.82
N PHE A 172 16.52 -11.48 13.40
CA PHE A 172 17.30 -12.42 14.22
C PHE A 172 18.76 -12.58 13.76
N ASP A 173 19.03 -12.46 12.46
CA ASP A 173 20.35 -12.78 11.88
C ASP A 173 21.13 -11.53 11.45
N THR A 174 20.51 -10.34 11.43
CA THR A 174 21.19 -9.10 11.05
C THR A 174 21.40 -8.14 12.23
N VAL A 175 22.62 -7.61 12.31
CA VAL A 175 22.93 -6.47 13.18
C VAL A 175 22.47 -5.20 12.49
N TRP A 176 21.40 -4.60 12.99
CA TRP A 176 20.89 -3.35 12.45
C TRP A 176 21.90 -2.21 12.66
N PRO A 177 22.31 -1.49 11.60
CA PRO A 177 23.22 -0.37 11.76
C PRO A 177 22.56 0.71 12.62
N ILE A 178 23.21 1.04 13.75
CA ILE A 178 22.73 2.08 14.66
C ILE A 178 22.85 3.42 13.94
N ARG A 179 21.72 3.99 13.56
CA ARG A 179 21.67 5.31 12.92
C ARG A 179 22.01 6.42 13.92
N THR A 180 22.92 7.31 13.54
CA THR A 180 23.25 8.53 14.31
C THR A 180 22.04 9.48 14.36
N PRO A 181 21.95 10.36 15.39
CA PRO A 181 20.88 11.35 15.47
C PRO A 181 20.82 12.24 14.22
N GLU A 182 21.98 12.62 13.67
CA GLU A 182 22.08 13.41 12.44
C GLU A 182 21.53 12.67 11.21
N GLN A 183 21.87 11.39 11.05
CA GLN A 183 21.33 10.57 9.96
C GLN A 183 19.81 10.43 10.08
N LYS A 184 19.29 10.24 11.31
CA LYS A 184 17.84 10.19 11.57
C LYS A 184 17.19 11.52 11.21
N ALA A 185 17.75 12.65 11.62
CA ALA A 185 17.24 13.98 11.32
C ALA A 185 17.24 14.28 9.81
N LYS A 186 18.37 14.02 9.12
CA LYS A 186 18.51 14.19 7.67
C LYS A 186 17.51 13.33 6.89
N CYS A 187 17.34 12.07 7.30
CA CYS A 187 16.38 11.16 6.69
C CYS A 187 14.94 11.67 6.88
N ARG A 188 14.58 12.12 8.09
CA ARG A 188 13.26 12.73 8.38
C ARG A 188 13.03 13.95 7.51
N GLN A 189 13.97 14.89 7.45
CA GLN A 189 13.83 16.10 6.64
C GLN A 189 13.66 15.79 5.15
N THR A 190 14.49 14.89 4.62
CA THR A 190 14.45 14.48 3.20
C THR A 190 13.12 13.80 2.87
N SER A 191 12.67 12.88 3.73
CA SER A 191 11.42 12.14 3.54
C SER A 191 10.21 13.06 3.65
N SER A 192 10.24 14.00 4.61
CA SER A 192 9.20 15.01 4.77
C SER A 192 9.06 15.90 3.54
N SER A 193 10.18 16.40 3.02
CA SER A 193 10.19 17.20 1.80
C SER A 193 9.60 16.43 0.61
N LYS A 194 10.08 15.20 0.37
CA LYS A 194 9.60 14.35 -0.73
C LYS A 194 8.10 14.07 -0.64
N MET A 195 7.59 13.74 0.55
CA MET A 195 6.16 13.45 0.76
C MET A 195 5.29 14.69 0.55
N ILE A 196 5.73 15.87 1.01
CA ILE A 196 5.03 17.13 0.75
C ILE A 196 4.98 17.42 -0.74
N HIS A 197 6.12 17.31 -1.44
CA HIS A 197 6.19 17.53 -2.89
C HIS A 197 5.29 16.56 -3.65
N LEU A 198 5.30 15.27 -3.29
CA LEU A 198 4.47 14.25 -3.91
C LEU A 198 2.98 14.54 -3.67
N SER A 199 2.58 14.81 -2.43
CA SER A 199 1.19 15.12 -2.08
C SER A 199 0.70 16.39 -2.77
N LEU A 200 1.53 17.43 -2.87
CA LEU A 200 1.19 18.65 -3.60
C LEU A 200 1.03 18.41 -5.11
N ALA A 201 1.90 17.61 -5.70
CA ALA A 201 1.87 17.31 -7.13
C ALA A 201 0.65 16.45 -7.51
N LEU A 202 0.35 15.41 -6.73
CA LEU A 202 -0.70 14.45 -7.03
C LEU A 202 -2.08 14.91 -6.56
N LEU A 203 -2.17 15.44 -5.34
CA LEU A 203 -3.45 15.69 -4.67
C LEU A 203 -3.77 17.17 -4.53
N GLY A 204 -2.80 18.06 -4.74
CA GLY A 204 -2.96 19.51 -4.52
C GLY A 204 -4.09 20.16 -5.32
N LYS A 205 -4.44 19.61 -6.50
CA LYS A 205 -5.58 20.07 -7.32
C LYS A 205 -6.93 19.61 -6.77
N VAL A 206 -6.98 18.44 -6.12
CA VAL A 206 -8.23 17.83 -5.62
C VAL A 206 -8.54 18.29 -4.20
N VAL A 207 -7.55 18.18 -3.29
CA VAL A 207 -7.74 18.49 -1.87
C VAL A 207 -7.35 19.93 -1.51
N GLY A 208 -6.65 20.63 -2.41
CA GLY A 208 -6.11 21.98 -2.21
C GLY A 208 -4.67 21.96 -1.67
N LYS A 209 -3.83 22.89 -2.13
CA LYS A 209 -2.38 22.93 -1.78
C LYS A 209 -2.12 23.02 -0.26
N LYS A 210 -2.89 23.83 0.47
CA LYS A 210 -2.74 23.98 1.93
C LYS A 210 -3.06 22.66 2.66
N ASN A 211 -4.19 22.03 2.33
CA ASN A 211 -4.62 20.76 2.91
C ASN A 211 -3.67 19.62 2.52
N ALA A 212 -3.22 19.55 1.27
CA ALA A 212 -2.24 18.56 0.81
C ALA A 212 -0.92 18.64 1.60
N ARG A 213 -0.40 19.84 1.85
CA ARG A 213 0.81 20.03 2.65
C ARG A 213 0.59 19.61 4.11
N ARG A 214 -0.52 20.04 4.73
CA ARG A 214 -0.84 19.68 6.11
C ARG A 214 -1.07 18.18 6.26
N GLY A 215 -1.83 17.57 5.37
CA GLY A 215 -2.10 16.13 5.38
C GLY A 215 -0.85 15.29 5.15
N ALA A 216 0.06 15.73 4.25
CA ALA A 216 1.36 15.09 4.08
C ALA A 216 2.18 15.08 5.39
N LEU A 217 2.19 16.20 6.12
CA LEU A 217 2.83 16.27 7.42
C LEU A 217 2.11 15.40 8.46
N LYS A 218 0.78 15.47 8.57
CA LYS A 218 -0.02 14.64 9.48
C LYS A 218 0.27 13.16 9.26
N PHE A 219 0.29 12.70 8.00
CA PHE A 219 0.63 11.33 7.63
C PHE A 219 2.03 10.94 8.15
N LEU A 220 3.05 11.76 7.87
CA LEU A 220 4.41 11.49 8.35
C LEU A 220 4.50 11.45 9.88
N TRP A 221 3.78 12.32 10.56
CA TRP A 221 3.76 12.38 12.02
C TRP A 221 3.16 11.11 12.63
N VAL A 222 2.07 10.60 12.05
CA VAL A 222 1.46 9.32 12.46
C VAL A 222 2.48 8.18 12.34
N PHE A 223 3.15 8.07 11.19
CA PHE A 223 4.17 7.03 10.96
C PHE A 223 5.48 7.24 11.74
N GLN A 224 5.75 8.43 12.25
CA GLN A 224 6.93 8.71 13.07
C GLN A 224 6.67 8.55 14.57
N ASN A 225 5.43 8.29 14.99
CA ASN A 225 5.07 8.12 16.38
C ASN A 225 5.47 6.72 16.87
N SER A 226 6.46 6.65 17.77
CA SER A 226 6.99 5.38 18.28
C SER A 226 5.99 4.61 19.15
N ILE A 227 5.06 5.29 19.82
CA ILE A 227 4.05 4.66 20.66
C ILE A 227 2.99 4.00 19.79
N LEU A 228 2.45 4.74 18.81
CA LEU A 228 1.47 4.21 17.85
C LEU A 228 2.06 3.06 17.04
N ASN A 229 3.30 3.22 16.55
CA ASN A 229 3.96 2.15 15.81
C ASN A 229 4.21 0.91 16.66
N ARG A 230 4.58 1.07 17.94
CA ARG A 230 4.75 -0.06 18.85
C ARG A 230 3.43 -0.79 19.06
N GLN A 231 2.36 -0.06 19.33
CA GLN A 231 1.03 -0.66 19.50
C GLN A 231 0.57 -1.37 18.22
N LEU A 232 0.79 -0.76 17.05
CA LEU A 232 0.48 -1.39 15.77
C LEU A 232 1.26 -2.69 15.57
N ILE A 233 2.56 -2.70 15.89
CA ILE A 233 3.38 -3.91 15.79
C ILE A 233 2.88 -5.00 16.75
N TYR A 234 2.50 -4.64 17.98
CA TYR A 234 1.97 -5.62 18.94
C TYR A 234 0.63 -6.19 18.48
N MET A 235 -0.30 -5.36 18.00
CA MET A 235 -1.56 -5.85 17.43
C MET A 235 -1.32 -6.79 16.24
N LEU A 236 -0.41 -6.42 15.32
CA LEU A 236 -0.06 -7.29 14.19
C LEU A 236 0.58 -8.60 14.63
N LEU A 237 1.41 -8.56 15.67
CA LEU A 237 2.07 -9.76 16.21
C LEU A 237 1.06 -10.67 16.91
N ASP A 238 0.14 -10.10 17.69
CA ASP A 238 -0.96 -10.84 18.32
C ASP A 238 -1.84 -11.51 17.26
N ASP A 239 -2.24 -10.77 16.22
CA ASP A 239 -3.02 -11.30 15.08
C ASP A 239 -2.27 -12.43 14.36
N ILE A 240 -0.95 -12.28 14.17
CA ILE A 240 -0.12 -13.33 13.55
C ILE A 240 -0.04 -14.55 14.48
N ILE A 241 0.17 -14.38 15.77
CA ILE A 241 0.25 -15.49 16.73
C ILE A 241 -1.10 -16.22 16.81
N GLU A 242 -2.22 -15.51 16.92
CA GLU A 242 -3.56 -16.07 16.85
C GLU A 242 -3.78 -16.77 15.50
N ALA A 243 -3.25 -16.20 14.41
CA ALA A 243 -3.36 -16.83 13.11
C ALA A 243 -2.60 -18.16 13.01
N LEU A 244 -1.43 -18.23 13.64
CA LEU A 244 -0.53 -19.37 13.55
C LEU A 244 -0.79 -20.47 14.58
N PHE A 245 -1.17 -20.09 15.79
CA PHE A 245 -1.27 -20.98 16.96
C PHE A 245 -2.65 -20.96 17.61
N GLY A 246 -3.56 -20.08 17.17
CA GLY A 246 -4.95 -20.12 17.61
C GLY A 246 -5.62 -21.38 17.07
N GLU A 247 -6.01 -22.25 18.01
CA GLU A 247 -6.87 -23.43 17.78
C GLU A 247 -8.10 -23.08 16.94
#